data_AF-A0A1I4V1M9-F1
#
_entry.id   AF-A0A1I4V1M9-F1
#
_cell.length_a   1.000
_cell.length_b   1.000
_cell.length_c   1.000
_cell.angle_alpha   90.00
_cell.angle_beta   90.00
_cell.angle_gamma   90.00
#
_symmetry.space_group_name_H-M   'P 1'
#
loop_
_entity.id
_entity.type
_entity.pdbx_description
1 polymer ?
#
loop_
_entity_poly.entity_id
_entity_poly.type
_entity_poly.pdbx_seq_one_letter_code
_entity_poly.pdbx_strand_id
1 'polypeptide(L)'
;MPEGGGRRLDQPRVGRRRVEIDPDGFARISERIARFLGTGRFLAIQTVIVTVWILLNLVAWWGQWDPYPFILLNLAFSTQAAYAAPLILLAQNRQDDRDRVSLEEDRRRAERTKADTEFLARELAALRLAVGETASRDYLRTELDRLSDRLDDAVARAAAGDGPATDPADRKRPRKKERFRG
;
A
#
# COMPACT_ATOMS: atom_id res chain seq x y z
N MET A 1 -43.05 32.79 -39.49
CA MET A 1 -42.57 31.44 -39.84
C MET A 1 -41.40 31.08 -38.93
N PRO A 2 -41.59 30.34 -37.82
CA PRO A 2 -40.50 29.69 -37.12
C PRO A 2 -40.39 28.21 -37.55
N GLU A 3 -39.21 27.87 -38.06
CA GLU A 3 -38.76 26.55 -38.52
C GLU A 3 -38.82 25.50 -37.40
N GLY A 4 -39.18 24.28 -37.80
CA GLY A 4 -39.46 23.14 -36.93
C GLY A 4 -38.25 22.67 -36.10
N GLY A 5 -38.42 22.65 -34.78
CA GLY A 5 -37.52 21.98 -33.85
C GLY A 5 -37.56 20.47 -34.05
N GLY A 6 -36.64 19.94 -34.85
CA GLY A 6 -36.42 18.50 -35.00
C GLY A 6 -36.02 17.87 -33.67
N ARG A 7 -36.98 17.18 -33.03
CA ARG A 7 -36.73 16.24 -31.93
C ARG A 7 -35.77 15.17 -32.45
N ARG A 8 -34.52 15.19 -31.96
CA ARG A 8 -33.52 14.16 -32.20
C ARG A 8 -34.01 12.85 -31.56
N LEU A 9 -34.53 11.95 -32.38
CA LEU A 9 -35.06 10.63 -32.02
C LEU A 9 -33.97 9.56 -31.83
N ASP A 10 -32.70 9.96 -31.77
CA ASP A 10 -31.57 9.04 -31.97
C ASP A 10 -30.79 8.71 -30.70
N GLN A 11 -31.45 8.79 -29.54
CA GLN A 11 -30.85 8.37 -28.28
C GLN A 11 -31.52 7.06 -27.84
N PRO A 12 -30.92 5.89 -28.12
CA PRO A 12 -31.43 4.64 -27.59
C PRO A 12 -31.32 4.72 -26.07
N ARG A 13 -32.47 4.86 -25.40
CA ARG A 13 -32.60 4.64 -23.96
C ARG A 13 -32.42 3.16 -23.69
N VAL A 14 -31.18 2.71 -23.67
CA VAL A 14 -30.80 1.40 -23.17
C VAL A 14 -31.06 1.44 -21.66
N GLY A 15 -32.27 1.08 -21.26
CA GLY A 15 -32.64 0.80 -19.88
C GLY A 15 -31.86 -0.42 -19.42
N ARG A 16 -30.58 -0.25 -19.13
CA ARG A 16 -29.74 -1.26 -18.51
C ARG A 16 -30.29 -1.41 -17.10
N ARG A 17 -31.23 -2.35 -16.94
CA ARG A 17 -31.73 -2.83 -15.65
C ARG A 17 -30.51 -3.37 -14.92
N ARG A 18 -29.79 -2.50 -14.22
CA ARG A 18 -28.74 -2.91 -13.28
C ARG A 18 -29.50 -3.70 -12.23
N VAL A 19 -29.30 -5.01 -12.23
CA VAL A 19 -29.67 -5.83 -11.10
C VAL A 19 -28.79 -5.34 -9.96
N GLU A 20 -29.31 -4.42 -9.16
CA GLU A 20 -28.66 -3.89 -7.98
C GLU A 20 -28.73 -4.98 -6.92
N ILE A 21 -27.80 -5.92 -7.02
CA ILE A 21 -27.63 -6.98 -6.04
C ILE A 21 -27.10 -6.31 -4.77
N ASP A 22 -27.94 -6.27 -3.75
CA ASP A 22 -27.64 -5.68 -2.43
C ASP A 22 -26.26 -6.17 -1.92
N PRO A 23 -25.27 -5.27 -1.84
CA PRO A 23 -23.88 -5.65 -1.59
C PRO A 23 -23.64 -6.17 -0.18
N ASP A 24 -24.50 -5.81 0.78
CA ASP A 24 -24.31 -6.10 2.21
C ASP A 24 -24.80 -7.50 2.59
N GLY A 25 -25.91 -7.94 2.00
CA GLY A 25 -26.42 -9.30 2.17
C GLY A 25 -25.46 -10.35 1.61
N PHE A 26 -24.92 -10.09 0.42
CA PHE A 26 -24.01 -11.00 -0.25
C PHE A 26 -22.64 -11.10 0.43
N ALA A 27 -22.09 -9.99 0.93
CA ALA A 27 -20.78 -9.99 1.60
C ALA A 27 -20.74 -10.96 2.79
N ARG A 28 -21.80 -10.96 3.62
CA ARG A 28 -21.93 -11.87 4.77
C ARG A 28 -22.04 -13.33 4.35
N ILE A 29 -22.74 -13.60 3.24
CA ILE A 29 -22.89 -14.96 2.69
C ILE A 29 -21.54 -15.44 2.13
N SER A 30 -20.85 -14.63 1.35
CA SER A 30 -19.52 -14.95 0.81
C SER A 30 -18.50 -15.23 1.90
N GLU A 31 -18.51 -14.45 2.99
CA GLU A 31 -17.58 -14.66 4.10
C GLU A 31 -17.86 -15.96 4.88
N ARG A 32 -19.12 -16.38 4.95
CA ARG A 32 -19.49 -17.72 5.45
C ARG A 32 -19.01 -18.82 4.52
N ILE A 33 -19.25 -18.68 3.22
CA ILE A 33 -18.85 -19.65 2.20
C ILE A 33 -17.32 -19.79 2.14
N ALA A 34 -16.58 -18.69 2.17
CA ALA A 34 -15.11 -18.68 2.17
C ALA A 34 -14.52 -19.41 3.38
N ARG A 35 -15.05 -19.14 4.58
CA ARG A 35 -14.65 -19.86 5.81
C ARG A 35 -15.02 -21.34 5.75
N PHE A 36 -16.14 -21.67 5.12
CA PHE A 36 -16.62 -23.05 4.98
C PHE A 36 -15.77 -23.87 3.99
N LEU A 37 -15.43 -23.29 2.84
CA LEU A 37 -14.59 -23.92 1.80
C LEU A 37 -13.12 -24.04 2.23
N GLY A 38 -12.58 -23.05 2.94
CA GLY A 38 -11.16 -23.02 3.33
C GLY A 38 -10.75 -23.99 4.45
N THR A 39 -11.71 -24.48 5.25
CA THR A 39 -11.39 -25.24 6.48
C THR A 39 -11.29 -26.76 6.25
N GLY A 40 -11.38 -27.27 5.02
CA GLY A 40 -11.37 -28.72 4.70
C GLY A 40 -12.60 -29.51 5.21
N ARG A 41 -13.40 -28.92 6.11
CA ARG A 41 -14.65 -29.46 6.65
C ARG A 41 -15.69 -29.77 5.57
N PHE A 42 -15.76 -28.96 4.51
CA PHE A 42 -16.66 -29.22 3.39
C PHE A 42 -16.35 -30.55 2.71
N LEU A 43 -15.08 -30.80 2.38
CA LEU A 43 -14.63 -32.04 1.77
C LEU A 43 -14.95 -33.24 2.67
N ALA A 44 -14.69 -33.13 3.98
CA ALA A 44 -15.00 -34.20 4.93
C ALA A 44 -16.51 -34.54 4.98
N ILE A 45 -17.38 -33.54 5.05
CA ILE A 45 -18.84 -33.74 5.05
C ILE A 45 -19.29 -34.36 3.72
N GLN A 46 -18.80 -33.87 2.59
CA GLN A 46 -19.13 -34.39 1.26
C GLN A 46 -18.73 -35.88 1.14
N THR A 47 -17.52 -36.25 1.60
CA THR A 47 -17.07 -37.64 1.60
C THR A 47 -17.96 -38.52 2.49
N VAL A 48 -18.30 -38.06 3.70
CA VAL A 48 -19.20 -38.82 4.60
C VAL A 48 -20.56 -39.05 3.96
N ILE A 49 -21.16 -38.05 3.32
CA ILE A 49 -22.45 -38.18 2.63
C ILE A 49 -22.37 -39.24 1.52
N VAL A 50 -21.33 -39.18 0.68
CA VAL A 50 -21.12 -40.15 -0.41
C VAL A 50 -20.91 -41.56 0.14
N THR A 51 -20.08 -41.71 1.18
CA THR A 51 -19.84 -43.01 1.83
C THR A 51 -21.12 -43.58 2.44
N VAL A 52 -21.88 -42.77 3.18
CA VAL A 52 -23.17 -43.19 3.78
C VAL A 52 -24.16 -43.59 2.70
N TRP A 53 -24.22 -42.87 1.58
CA TRP A 53 -25.10 -43.19 0.45
C TRP A 53 -24.74 -44.55 -0.18
N ILE A 54 -23.45 -44.80 -0.40
CA ILE A 54 -22.95 -46.08 -0.92
C ILE A 54 -23.30 -47.21 0.06
N LEU A 55 -23.08 -47.02 1.37
CA LEU A 55 -23.39 -48.02 2.39
C LEU A 55 -24.90 -48.33 2.49
N LEU A 56 -25.75 -47.29 2.45
CA LEU A 56 -27.21 -47.46 2.41
C LEU A 56 -27.64 -48.27 1.18
N ASN A 57 -27.05 -48.01 0.02
CA ASN A 57 -27.33 -48.76 -1.21
C ASN A 57 -26.88 -50.23 -1.12
N LEU A 58 -25.71 -50.50 -0.51
CA LEU A 58 -25.19 -51.86 -0.30
C LEU A 58 -26.08 -52.69 0.64
N VAL A 59 -26.65 -52.06 1.68
CA VAL A 59 -27.49 -52.74 2.68
C VAL A 59 -28.95 -52.89 2.23
N ALA A 60 -29.43 -52.05 1.30
CA ALA A 60 -30.77 -52.11 0.71
C ALA A 60 -30.92 -53.26 -0.32
N TRP A 61 -30.64 -54.50 0.12
CA TRP A 61 -30.62 -55.71 -0.71
C TRP A 61 -32.00 -56.13 -1.26
N TRP A 62 -33.10 -55.60 -0.71
CA TRP A 62 -34.47 -55.97 -1.11
C TRP A 62 -35.15 -55.00 -2.09
N GLY A 63 -34.62 -53.78 -2.27
CA GLY A 63 -35.32 -52.71 -2.99
C GLY A 63 -34.61 -52.14 -4.20
N GLN A 64 -33.34 -52.48 -4.43
CA GLN A 64 -32.48 -51.96 -5.52
C GLN A 64 -32.80 -50.50 -5.89
N TRP A 65 -32.82 -49.62 -4.89
CA TRP A 65 -33.27 -48.23 -5.08
C TRP A 65 -32.34 -47.41 -5.98
N ASP A 66 -31.07 -47.84 -6.14
CA ASP A 66 -30.14 -47.31 -7.14
C ASP A 66 -29.10 -48.40 -7.55
N PRO A 67 -29.47 -49.34 -8.44
CA PRO A 67 -28.58 -50.40 -8.89
C PRO A 67 -27.40 -49.84 -9.70
N TYR A 68 -26.29 -50.58 -9.78
CA TYR A 68 -25.10 -50.17 -10.53
C TYR A 68 -25.48 -49.77 -11.98
N PRO A 69 -25.19 -48.53 -12.46
CA PRO A 69 -24.21 -47.56 -11.98
C PRO A 69 -24.86 -46.31 -11.36
N PHE A 70 -25.30 -46.39 -10.09
CA PHE A 70 -25.75 -45.28 -9.21
C PHE A 70 -26.26 -44.02 -9.95
N ILE A 71 -27.35 -44.17 -10.71
CA ILE A 71 -27.83 -43.15 -11.66
C ILE A 71 -28.28 -41.89 -10.91
N LEU A 72 -28.86 -42.06 -9.72
CA LEU A 72 -29.37 -40.97 -8.90
C LEU A 72 -28.24 -40.17 -8.26
N LEU A 73 -27.20 -40.85 -7.77
CA LEU A 73 -25.99 -40.19 -7.26
C LEU A 73 -25.31 -39.37 -8.35
N ASN A 74 -25.19 -39.94 -9.54
CA ASN A 74 -24.56 -39.28 -10.68
C ASN A 74 -25.38 -38.08 -11.16
N LEU A 75 -26.71 -38.19 -11.18
CA LEU A 75 -27.61 -37.09 -11.52
C LEU A 75 -27.52 -35.94 -10.51
N ALA A 76 -27.49 -36.28 -9.21
CA ALA A 76 -27.32 -35.29 -8.15
C ALA A 76 -25.98 -34.57 -8.27
N PHE A 77 -24.88 -35.28 -8.51
CA PHE A 77 -23.57 -34.67 -8.70
C PHE A 77 -23.51 -33.79 -9.97
N SER A 78 -24.15 -34.24 -11.05
CA SER A 78 -24.25 -33.46 -12.29
C SER A 78 -24.99 -32.15 -12.07
N THR A 79 -26.07 -32.18 -11.30
CA THR A 79 -26.84 -30.97 -10.94
C THR A 79 -26.06 -30.10 -9.96
N GLN A 80 -25.34 -30.69 -9.00
CA GLN A 80 -24.47 -29.98 -8.06
C GLN A 80 -23.38 -29.18 -8.82
N ALA A 81 -22.72 -29.82 -9.79
CA ALA A 81 -21.71 -29.16 -10.63
C ALA A 81 -22.33 -28.05 -11.49
N ALA A 82 -23.50 -28.30 -12.09
CA ALA A 82 -24.20 -27.33 -12.93
C ALA A 82 -24.60 -26.06 -12.17
N TYR A 83 -25.01 -26.17 -10.90
CA TYR A 83 -25.33 -25.00 -10.06
C TYR A 83 -24.09 -24.34 -9.41
N ALA A 84 -23.00 -25.09 -9.25
CA ALA A 84 -21.75 -24.54 -8.71
C ALA A 84 -21.14 -23.47 -9.65
N ALA A 85 -21.16 -23.70 -10.97
CA ALA A 85 -20.58 -22.79 -11.96
C ALA A 85 -21.09 -21.33 -11.86
N PRO A 86 -22.41 -21.06 -11.87
CA PRO A 86 -22.92 -19.68 -11.74
C PRO A 86 -22.66 -19.08 -10.34
N LEU A 87 -22.67 -19.89 -9.28
CA LEU A 87 -22.38 -19.41 -7.92
C LEU A 87 -20.91 -19.01 -7.77
N ILE A 88 -20.00 -19.79 -8.35
CA ILE A 88 -18.56 -19.47 -8.40
C ILE A 88 -18.34 -18.22 -9.25
N LEU A 89 -18.98 -18.11 -10.42
CA LEU A 89 -18.88 -16.92 -11.28
C LEU A 89 -19.30 -15.64 -10.54
N LEU A 90 -20.38 -15.72 -9.76
CA LEU A 90 -20.86 -14.59 -8.97
C LEU A 90 -19.92 -14.23 -7.81
N ALA A 91 -19.28 -15.24 -7.21
CA ALA A 91 -18.26 -15.04 -6.18
C ALA A 91 -16.98 -14.40 -6.77
N GLN A 92 -16.57 -14.84 -7.97
CA GLN A 92 -15.37 -14.36 -8.68
C GLN A 92 -15.53 -12.91 -9.15
N ASN A 93 -16.64 -12.55 -9.81
CA ASN A 93 -16.89 -11.17 -10.26
C ASN A 93 -16.74 -10.13 -9.14
N ARG A 94 -17.07 -10.51 -7.90
CA ARG A 94 -16.92 -9.62 -6.74
C ARG A 94 -15.53 -9.58 -6.16
N GLN A 95 -14.76 -10.66 -6.29
CA GLN A 95 -13.33 -10.61 -5.96
C GLN A 95 -12.63 -9.67 -6.93
N ASP A 96 -12.90 -9.80 -8.23
CA ASP A 96 -12.35 -8.94 -9.27
C ASP A 96 -12.71 -7.46 -9.06
N ASP A 97 -13.97 -7.16 -8.68
CA ASP A 97 -14.39 -5.79 -8.37
C ASP A 97 -13.68 -5.21 -7.14
N ARG A 98 -13.49 -6.00 -6.07
CA ARG A 98 -12.74 -5.56 -4.87
C ARG A 98 -11.26 -5.36 -5.19
N ASP A 99 -10.66 -6.30 -5.91
CA ASP A 99 -9.26 -6.26 -6.30
C ASP A 99 -9.00 -5.05 -7.19
N ARG A 100 -9.94 -4.73 -8.09
CA ARG A 100 -9.89 -3.52 -8.90
C ARG A 100 -9.91 -2.25 -8.06
N VAL A 101 -10.83 -2.14 -7.09
CA VAL A 101 -10.90 -0.95 -6.21
C VAL A 101 -9.62 -0.81 -5.39
N SER A 102 -9.10 -1.91 -4.84
CA SER A 102 -7.83 -1.92 -4.09
C SER A 102 -6.67 -1.43 -4.97
N LEU A 103 -6.57 -1.93 -6.20
CA LEU A 103 -5.53 -1.52 -7.16
C LEU A 103 -5.66 -0.03 -7.55
N GLU A 104 -6.88 0.47 -7.72
CA GLU A 104 -7.12 1.89 -8.01
C GLU A 104 -6.74 2.79 -6.83
N GLU A 105 -7.03 2.38 -5.59
CA GLU A 105 -6.58 3.10 -4.39
C GLU A 105 -5.06 3.09 -4.25
N ASP A 106 -4.41 1.94 -4.44
CA ASP A 106 -2.96 1.82 -4.33
C ASP A 106 -2.25 2.70 -5.38
N ARG A 107 -2.77 2.74 -6.61
CA ARG A 107 -2.27 3.65 -7.65
C ARG A 107 -2.38 5.12 -7.22
N ARG A 108 -3.54 5.54 -6.68
CA ARG A 108 -3.72 6.92 -6.19
C ARG A 108 -2.79 7.25 -5.02
N ARG A 109 -2.57 6.30 -4.10
CA ARG A 109 -1.64 6.47 -2.98
C ARG A 109 -0.19 6.60 -3.48
N ALA A 110 0.21 5.78 -4.46
CA ALA A 110 1.54 5.85 -5.07
C ALA A 110 1.76 7.20 -5.78
N GLU A 111 0.77 7.69 -6.53
CA GLU A 111 0.83 9.01 -7.17
C GLU A 111 1.00 10.15 -6.17
N ARG A 112 0.23 10.14 -5.07
CA ARG A 112 0.34 11.14 -4.00
C ARG A 112 1.71 11.09 -3.32
N THR A 113 2.18 9.90 -2.96
CA THR A 113 3.49 9.71 -2.34
C THR A 113 4.61 10.20 -3.25
N LYS A 114 4.50 9.95 -4.56
CA LYS A 114 5.44 10.49 -5.55
C LYS A 114 5.40 12.02 -5.60
N ALA A 115 4.22 12.63 -5.63
CA ALA A 115 4.10 14.08 -5.63
C ALA A 115 4.67 14.72 -4.34
N ASP A 116 4.39 14.14 -3.18
CA ASP A 116 4.90 14.61 -1.89
C ASP A 116 6.43 14.50 -1.82
N THR A 117 7.00 13.39 -2.28
CA THR A 117 8.47 13.23 -2.33
C THR A 117 9.13 14.20 -3.31
N GLU A 118 8.54 14.43 -4.48
CA GLU A 118 9.04 15.45 -5.42
C GLU A 118 8.94 16.87 -4.83
N PHE A 119 7.87 17.17 -4.10
CA PHE A 119 7.68 18.44 -3.41
C PHE A 119 8.73 18.65 -2.33
N LEU A 120 8.90 17.69 -1.42
CA LEU A 120 9.90 17.73 -0.36
C LEU A 120 11.33 17.82 -0.93
N ALA A 121 11.62 17.13 -2.03
CA ALA A 121 12.92 17.23 -2.69
C ALA A 121 13.19 18.64 -3.25
N ARG A 122 12.17 19.29 -3.84
CA ARG A 122 12.26 20.68 -4.31
C ARG A 122 12.41 21.67 -3.18
N GLU A 123 11.63 21.52 -2.11
CA GLU A 123 11.76 22.37 -0.92
C GLU A 123 13.13 22.21 -0.26
N LEU A 124 13.63 20.98 -0.12
CA LEU A 124 14.96 20.72 0.43
C LEU A 124 16.06 21.33 -0.44
N ALA A 125 15.93 21.25 -1.77
CA ALA A 125 16.86 21.89 -2.69
C ALA A 125 16.84 23.43 -2.54
N ALA A 126 15.65 24.03 -2.46
CA ALA A 126 15.50 25.48 -2.25
C ALA A 126 16.06 25.92 -0.90
N LEU A 127 15.78 25.18 0.17
CA LEU A 127 16.30 25.43 1.51
C LEU A 127 17.83 25.32 1.53
N ARG A 128 18.40 24.30 0.89
CA ARG A 128 19.84 24.11 0.77
C ARG A 128 20.51 25.28 0.06
N LEU A 129 19.91 25.81 -1.01
CA LEU A 129 20.43 26.99 -1.71
C LEU A 129 20.37 28.24 -0.82
N ALA A 130 19.24 28.49 -0.16
CA ALA A 130 19.07 29.63 0.73
C ALA A 130 20.04 29.62 1.92
N VAL A 131 20.26 28.45 2.54
CA VAL A 131 21.22 28.28 3.64
C VAL A 131 22.66 28.34 3.12
N GLY A 132 22.94 27.74 1.96
CA GLY A 132 24.28 27.73 1.36
C GLY A 132 24.80 29.12 1.01
N GLU A 133 23.94 30.00 0.50
CA GLU A 133 24.32 31.36 0.09
C GLU A 133 24.56 32.30 1.27
N THR A 134 23.75 32.19 2.33
CA THR A 134 23.86 33.04 3.53
C THR A 134 24.99 32.58 4.47
N ALA A 135 25.06 31.29 4.78
CA ALA A 135 26.07 30.77 5.71
C ALA A 135 27.49 30.90 5.15
N SER A 136 27.69 30.66 3.84
CA SER A 136 29.02 30.76 3.23
C SER A 136 29.50 32.21 3.16
N ARG A 137 28.60 33.15 2.83
CA ARG A 137 28.94 34.57 2.70
C ARG A 137 29.35 35.18 4.03
N ASP A 138 28.56 34.96 5.08
CA ASP A 138 28.86 35.52 6.41
C ASP A 138 30.10 34.87 7.04
N TYR A 139 30.30 33.57 6.82
CA TYR A 139 31.49 32.85 7.27
C TYR A 139 32.75 33.34 6.54
N LEU A 140 32.73 33.42 5.21
CA LEU A 140 33.86 33.92 4.40
C LEU A 140 34.21 35.36 4.77
N ARG A 141 33.20 36.21 5.02
CA ARG A 141 33.41 37.59 5.44
C ARG A 141 34.08 37.65 6.82
N THR A 142 33.58 36.89 7.78
CA THR A 142 34.15 36.84 9.13
C THR A 142 35.59 36.35 9.10
N GLU A 143 35.91 35.35 8.28
CA GLU A 143 37.27 34.83 8.17
C GLU A 143 38.22 35.79 7.45
N LEU A 144 37.72 36.50 6.42
CA LEU A 144 38.47 37.58 5.77
C LEU A 144 38.77 38.73 6.74
N ASP A 145 37.79 39.17 7.54
CA ASP A 145 38.00 40.23 8.53
C ASP A 145 39.04 39.81 9.58
N ARG A 146 38.96 38.58 10.09
CA ARG A 146 39.98 38.03 11.01
C ARG A 146 41.38 37.98 10.41
N LEU A 147 41.50 37.63 9.13
CA LEU A 147 42.80 37.61 8.44
C LEU A 147 43.32 39.03 8.22
N SER A 148 42.44 39.98 7.87
CA SER A 148 42.78 41.40 7.75
C SER A 148 43.30 41.97 9.07
N ASP A 149 42.57 41.76 10.17
CA ASP A 149 42.96 42.22 11.51
C ASP A 149 44.33 41.67 11.90
N ARG A 150 44.60 40.38 11.63
CA ARG A 150 45.91 39.77 11.90
C ARG A 150 47.04 40.36 11.06
N LEU A 151 46.77 40.71 9.81
CA LEU A 151 47.74 41.35 8.93
C LEU A 151 48.01 42.78 9.41
N ASP A 152 46.98 43.54 9.76
CA ASP A 152 47.11 44.89 10.32
C ASP A 152 47.91 44.88 11.63
N ASP A 153 47.63 43.93 12.53
CA ASP A 153 48.41 43.71 13.75
C ASP A 153 49.87 43.32 13.46
N ALA A 154 50.12 42.54 12.41
CA ALA A 154 51.48 42.14 12.03
C ALA A 154 52.26 43.30 11.39
N VAL A 155 51.60 44.10 10.55
CA VAL A 155 52.18 45.32 9.93
C VAL A 155 52.44 46.38 10.99
N ALA A 156 51.51 46.59 11.92
CA ALA A 156 51.68 47.50 13.04
C ALA A 156 52.86 47.07 13.94
N ARG A 157 53.00 45.76 14.21
CA ARG A 157 54.15 45.22 14.95
C ARG A 157 55.47 45.37 14.19
N ALA A 158 55.47 45.14 12.88
CA ALA A 158 56.65 45.33 12.03
C ALA A 158 57.07 46.82 11.96
N ALA A 159 56.10 47.74 11.91
CA ALA A 159 56.34 49.18 11.95
C ALA A 159 56.82 49.66 13.33
N ALA A 160 56.41 49.00 14.41
CA ALA A 160 56.84 49.28 15.78
C ALA A 160 58.24 48.71 16.13
N GLY A 161 58.85 47.90 15.25
CA GLY A 161 60.21 47.39 15.42
C GLY A 161 60.36 46.21 16.40
N ASP A 162 59.26 45.57 16.81
CA ASP A 162 59.29 44.42 17.73
C ASP A 162 59.34 43.09 16.96
N GLY A 163 60.37 42.27 17.25
CA GLY A 163 60.53 40.91 16.69
C GLY A 163 59.43 39.93 17.15
N PRO A 164 59.27 38.77 16.49
CA PRO A 164 58.05 37.96 16.62
C PRO A 164 57.90 37.35 18.02
N ALA A 165 56.81 37.72 18.71
CA ALA A 165 56.39 37.09 19.96
C ALA A 165 55.58 35.81 19.68
N THR A 166 55.94 34.74 20.40
CA THR A 166 55.29 33.43 20.39
C THR A 166 53.84 33.48 20.89
N ASP A 167 52.99 32.72 20.21
CA ASP A 167 51.54 32.59 20.38
C ASP A 167 51.10 32.30 21.84
N PRO A 168 50.20 33.09 22.46
CA PRO A 168 49.72 32.86 23.82
C PRO A 168 48.53 31.89 23.93
N ALA A 169 48.11 31.20 22.86
CA ALA A 169 46.88 30.40 22.86
C ALA A 169 46.93 29.03 23.59
N ASP A 170 48.06 28.61 24.19
CA ASP A 170 48.18 27.28 24.83
C ASP A 170 47.83 27.24 26.34
N ARG A 171 47.25 28.30 26.94
CA ARG A 171 47.08 28.37 28.42
C ARG A 171 45.70 28.04 29.00
N LYS A 172 44.78 27.39 28.28
CA LYS A 172 43.51 26.93 28.89
C LYS A 172 43.04 25.55 28.44
N ARG A 173 43.63 24.50 29.02
CA ARG A 173 42.94 23.21 29.26
C ARG A 173 43.12 22.79 30.72
N PRO A 174 42.06 22.70 31.55
CA PRO A 174 42.19 22.22 32.90
C PRO A 174 42.40 20.69 32.90
N ARG A 175 43.53 20.22 33.46
CA ARG A 175 43.75 18.80 33.75
C ARG A 175 42.75 18.35 34.83
N LYS A 176 41.76 17.56 34.41
CA LYS A 176 40.86 16.80 35.29
C LYS A 176 41.71 15.88 36.17
N LYS A 177 41.69 16.10 37.49
CA LYS A 177 42.34 15.24 38.49
C LYS A 177 41.57 13.92 38.57
N GLU A 178 42.11 12.86 37.98
CA GLU A 178 41.92 11.51 38.49
C GLU A 178 43.15 11.16 39.33
N ARG A 179 42.99 11.18 40.65
CA ARG A 179 43.80 10.37 41.53
C ARG A 179 42.93 9.78 42.63
N PHE A 180 42.70 8.50 42.42
CA PHE A 180 42.23 7.47 43.32
C PHE A 180 42.83 7.53 44.73
N ARG A 181 42.02 7.03 45.68
CA ARG A 181 42.33 6.24 46.90
C ARG A 181 42.62 6.97 48.22
N GLY A 182 41.83 6.59 49.23
CA GLY A 182 41.99 6.85 50.66
C GLY A 182 40.70 6.52 51.38
#